data_AF-A0A8K0HNT7-F1
#
_entry.id   AF-A0A8K0HNT7-F1
#
_cell.length_a   1.000
_cell.length_b   1.000
_cell.length_c   1.000
_cell.angle_alpha   90.00
_cell.angle_beta   90.00
_cell.angle_gamma   90.00
#
_symmetry.space_group_name_H-M   'P 1'
#
loop_
_entity.id
_entity.type
_entity.pdbx_description
1 polymer ?
#
loop_
_entity_poly.entity_id
_entity_poly.type
_entity_poly.pdbx_seq_one_letter_code
_entity_poly.pdbx_strand_id
1 'polypeptide(L)'
;MSLSIVLLWVVSVSLLAHSQPNPRGYLLDCGAGKQSGSTVGELKYITDEGFTSVGNITTLKTPDLVPILSTLRYFPDTSARKYCYVIPVVKGGKYLVRTTYYYGGFDGGEEPPVFDQLVEGTKWGVVNTTEDYANGLSSYYEIFVRAMGKSLRFCLARNKHTKSSPFVSAIELEYMDNSLYNSTNFNKFALTTVARNYFGNQGDSISFPDDKFNRLWQPFNDTNPTVESHSNITSSRFWNVPPAKAFSHAITTSRGKTLQIQWPTMLLPSAKYYISLYFQDNRTPSPYSWRVFDVAVNGETFYRGLNVTTSGVTVYSTQWPLSGQTQIALTPANGMPVGPVINAGEIMQILPLAGSTLNRDVEVMEDLARTFNDPPSDWSGDPCLPTENSWTGVACSYGEHVRVVALNLTGMGMSGSLPSQVSNLTALNHL
;
A
#
# COMPACT_ATOMS: atom_id res chain seq x y z
N MET A 1 76.75 -5.72 0.62
CA MET A 1 75.48 -5.03 0.93
C MET A 1 74.69 -4.91 -0.35
N SER A 2 73.61 -5.68 -0.50
CA SER A 2 72.63 -5.52 -1.59
C SER A 2 71.25 -5.74 -0.97
N LEU A 3 70.47 -4.67 -0.89
CA LEU A 3 69.12 -4.64 -0.34
C LEU A 3 68.16 -5.08 -1.45
N SER A 4 67.48 -6.22 -1.28
CA SER A 4 66.35 -6.59 -2.12
C SER A 4 65.06 -6.09 -1.47
N ILE A 5 64.40 -5.13 -2.12
CA ILE A 5 63.09 -4.59 -1.74
C ILE A 5 62.03 -5.52 -2.34
N VAL A 6 61.30 -6.24 -1.50
CA VAL A 6 60.10 -7.00 -1.88
C VAL A 6 58.90 -6.07 -1.68
N LEU A 7 58.29 -5.62 -2.78
CA LEU A 7 57.07 -4.82 -2.77
C LEU A 7 55.84 -5.76 -2.66
N LEU A 8 55.23 -5.84 -1.48
CA LEU A 8 53.95 -6.53 -1.27
C LEU A 8 52.81 -5.66 -1.84
N TRP A 9 52.22 -6.08 -2.96
CA TRP A 9 50.97 -5.53 -3.47
C TRP A 9 49.81 -6.01 -2.60
N VAL A 10 49.32 -5.13 -1.72
CA VAL A 10 48.04 -5.32 -1.03
C VAL A 10 46.94 -5.04 -2.04
N VAL A 11 46.30 -6.09 -2.56
CA VAL A 11 45.04 -5.97 -3.30
C VAL A 11 43.96 -5.63 -2.29
N SER A 12 43.66 -4.34 -2.16
CA SER A 12 42.48 -3.84 -1.46
C SER A 12 41.23 -4.26 -2.24
N VAL A 13 40.62 -5.38 -1.84
CA VAL A 13 39.26 -5.70 -2.24
C VAL A 13 38.36 -4.64 -1.62
N SER A 14 37.99 -3.63 -2.39
CA SER A 14 36.92 -2.71 -2.03
C SER A 14 35.66 -3.54 -1.83
N LEU A 15 35.24 -3.71 -0.58
CA LEU A 15 33.88 -4.11 -0.24
C LEU A 15 32.96 -3.06 -0.83
N LEU A 16 32.49 -3.30 -2.05
CA LEU A 16 31.33 -2.61 -2.61
C LEU A 16 30.17 -2.95 -1.67
N ALA A 17 29.88 -2.04 -0.75
CA ALA A 17 28.57 -1.97 -0.13
C ALA A 17 27.57 -1.97 -1.30
N HIS A 18 26.84 -3.07 -1.46
CA HIS A 18 25.80 -3.17 -2.47
C HIS A 18 24.65 -2.28 -1.99
N SER A 19 24.72 -0.98 -2.26
CA SER A 19 23.53 -0.14 -2.17
C SER A 19 22.55 -0.68 -3.20
N GLN A 20 21.46 -1.28 -2.72
CA GLN A 20 20.39 -1.66 -3.62
C GLN A 20 19.86 -0.37 -4.27
N PRO A 21 19.65 -0.34 -5.60
CA PRO A 21 19.01 0.81 -6.21
C PRO A 21 17.62 0.99 -5.58
N ASN A 22 17.15 2.24 -5.49
CA ASN A 22 15.80 2.52 -5.01
C ASN A 22 14.77 1.59 -5.70
N PRO A 23 13.70 1.22 -4.97
CA PRO A 23 12.59 0.50 -5.57
C PRO A 23 12.15 1.18 -6.86
N ARG A 24 11.90 0.37 -7.90
CA ARG A 24 11.49 0.88 -9.20
C ARG A 24 10.11 1.51 -9.07
N GLY A 25 9.98 2.82 -9.22
CA GLY A 25 8.71 3.48 -8.97
C GLY A 25 8.81 5.01 -8.88
N TYR A 26 7.79 5.59 -8.24
CA TYR A 26 7.72 7.01 -7.92
C TYR A 26 7.54 7.15 -6.40
N LEU A 27 8.43 7.87 -5.76
CA LEU A 27 8.32 8.25 -4.35
C LEU A 27 8.10 9.75 -4.33
N LEU A 28 6.87 10.18 -4.08
CA LEU A 28 6.46 11.58 -4.18
C LEU A 28 6.36 12.18 -2.79
N ASP A 29 7.10 13.26 -2.57
CA ASP A 29 6.99 14.17 -1.43
C ASP A 29 5.98 15.27 -1.80
N CYS A 30 4.77 15.15 -1.25
CA CYS A 30 3.66 16.01 -1.63
C CYS A 30 3.80 17.38 -0.99
N GLY A 31 3.71 18.44 -1.79
CA GLY A 31 3.80 19.80 -1.28
C GLY A 31 5.22 20.35 -1.14
N ALA A 32 6.26 19.59 -1.47
CA ALA A 32 7.64 20.08 -1.54
C ALA A 32 7.82 21.22 -2.58
N GLY A 33 6.88 21.36 -3.52
CA GLY A 33 6.90 22.38 -4.56
C GLY A 33 8.11 22.23 -5.48
N LYS A 34 8.69 23.33 -5.95
CA LYS A 34 9.90 23.30 -6.80
C LYS A 34 11.18 22.94 -6.03
N GLN A 35 11.11 22.71 -4.73
CA GLN A 35 12.26 22.23 -3.96
C GLN A 35 12.61 20.81 -4.41
N SER A 36 13.90 20.47 -4.37
CA SER A 36 14.42 19.22 -4.91
C SER A 36 14.19 18.04 -3.96
N GLY A 37 12.93 17.61 -3.77
CA GLY A 37 12.57 16.37 -3.07
C GLY A 37 13.13 16.21 -1.65
N SER A 38 12.99 14.99 -1.11
CA SER A 38 13.42 14.64 0.25
C SER A 38 14.18 13.31 0.26
N THR A 39 14.93 13.05 1.33
CA THR A 39 15.57 11.74 1.55
C THR A 39 15.12 11.19 2.89
N VAL A 40 14.63 9.96 2.90
CA VAL A 40 14.19 9.24 4.11
C VAL A 40 14.92 7.90 4.14
N GLY A 41 15.87 7.76 5.07
CA GLY A 41 16.79 6.62 5.07
C GLY A 41 17.55 6.54 3.74
N GLU A 42 17.41 5.42 3.04
CA GLU A 42 18.02 5.20 1.72
C GLU A 42 17.11 5.60 0.55
N LEU A 43 15.85 5.96 0.82
CA LEU A 43 14.87 6.32 -0.20
C LEU A 43 14.96 7.79 -0.56
N LYS A 44 14.98 8.06 -1.87
CA LYS A 44 14.95 9.42 -2.42
C LYS A 44 13.58 9.71 -3.00
N TYR A 45 12.95 10.73 -2.45
CA TYR A 45 11.67 11.24 -2.89
C TYR A 45 11.86 12.42 -3.82
N ILE A 46 11.00 12.53 -4.82
CA ILE A 46 10.91 13.67 -5.72
C ILE A 46 9.67 14.49 -5.37
N THR A 47 9.62 15.72 -5.85
CA THR A 47 8.39 16.53 -5.75
C THR A 47 7.22 15.89 -6.48
N ASP A 48 6.01 16.15 -6.01
CA ASP A 48 4.75 15.75 -6.64
C ASP A 48 4.30 16.69 -7.79
N GLU A 49 5.06 17.73 -8.08
CA GLU A 49 4.85 18.63 -9.22
C GLU A 49 4.83 17.86 -10.55
N GLY A 50 3.84 18.18 -11.39
CA GLY A 50 3.63 17.54 -12.69
C GLY A 50 2.84 16.22 -12.63
N PHE A 51 2.53 15.69 -11.45
CA PHE A 51 1.64 14.53 -11.29
C PHE A 51 0.20 14.93 -11.00
N THR A 52 -0.05 16.15 -10.56
CA THR A 52 -1.36 16.78 -10.41
C THR A 52 -1.30 18.24 -10.86
N SER A 53 -2.43 18.78 -11.35
CA SER A 53 -2.56 20.19 -11.78
C SER A 53 -3.34 21.05 -10.77
N VAL A 54 -3.85 20.45 -9.69
CA VAL A 54 -4.74 21.11 -8.73
C VAL A 54 -4.23 20.92 -7.30
N GLY A 55 -4.80 21.70 -6.38
CA GLY A 55 -4.45 21.68 -4.97
C GLY A 55 -3.35 22.66 -4.60
N ASN A 56 -3.36 23.06 -3.34
CA ASN A 56 -2.43 24.01 -2.75
C ASN A 56 -1.39 23.25 -1.92
N ILE A 57 -0.21 23.85 -1.75
CA ILE A 57 0.89 23.27 -0.97
C ILE A 57 1.10 24.06 0.32
N THR A 58 1.57 23.39 1.36
CA THR A 58 1.95 24.05 2.62
C THR A 58 3.09 23.31 3.32
N THR A 59 3.77 24.02 4.21
CA THR A 59 4.86 23.50 5.05
C THR A 59 4.44 23.55 6.50
N LEU A 60 4.59 22.42 7.19
CA LEU A 60 4.32 22.28 8.61
C LEU A 60 5.52 22.75 9.41
N LYS A 61 5.26 23.39 10.55
CA LYS A 61 6.30 23.93 11.46
C LYS A 61 6.60 23.00 12.63
N THR A 62 6.07 21.78 12.62
CA THR A 62 6.34 20.80 13.66
C THR A 62 7.82 20.39 13.60
N PRO A 63 8.56 20.48 14.72
CA PRO A 63 9.97 20.08 14.75
C PRO A 63 10.12 18.57 14.57
N ASP A 64 11.29 18.16 14.10
CA ASP A 64 11.75 16.76 14.06
C ASP A 64 10.86 15.77 13.28
N LEU A 65 10.04 16.28 12.35
CA LEU A 65 9.29 15.42 11.44
C LEU A 65 10.22 14.70 10.46
N VAL A 66 9.83 13.48 10.09
CA VAL A 66 10.38 12.83 8.91
C VAL A 66 10.17 13.75 7.70
N PRO A 67 11.18 13.97 6.83
CA PRO A 67 11.11 14.98 5.77
C PRO A 67 9.83 14.99 4.93
N ILE A 68 9.34 13.81 4.51
CA ILE A 68 8.12 13.64 3.70
C ILE A 68 6.80 13.99 4.43
N LEU A 69 6.88 14.32 5.73
CA LEU A 69 5.75 14.77 6.54
C LEU A 69 5.81 16.28 6.80
N SER A 70 6.92 16.94 6.44
CA SER A 70 7.11 18.38 6.67
C SER A 70 6.33 19.25 5.67
N THR A 71 5.92 18.67 4.56
CA THR A 71 5.05 19.30 3.56
C THR A 71 3.84 18.44 3.25
N LEU A 72 2.79 19.09 2.75
CA LEU A 72 1.63 18.40 2.19
C LEU A 72 0.99 19.20 1.07
N ARG A 73 0.24 18.50 0.21
CA ARG A 73 -0.70 19.10 -0.73
C ARG A 73 -2.13 18.91 -0.22
N TYR A 74 -2.93 19.96 -0.25
CA TYR A 74 -4.32 19.96 0.18
C TYR A 74 -5.25 20.53 -0.90
N PHE A 75 -6.52 20.12 -0.87
CA PHE A 75 -7.49 20.37 -1.94
C PHE A 75 -8.71 21.14 -1.41
N PRO A 76 -8.71 22.48 -1.48
CA PRO A 76 -9.74 23.32 -0.88
C PRO A 76 -11.00 23.51 -1.74
N ASP A 77 -10.96 23.18 -3.04
CA ASP A 77 -12.08 23.40 -3.95
C ASP A 77 -13.28 22.48 -3.63
N THR A 78 -14.27 23.00 -2.94
CA THR A 78 -15.46 22.25 -2.53
C THR A 78 -16.45 21.93 -3.66
N SER A 79 -16.28 22.52 -4.85
CA SER A 79 -17.13 22.23 -6.02
C SER A 79 -16.75 20.91 -6.70
N ALA A 80 -15.49 20.51 -6.58
CA ALA A 80 -14.96 19.27 -7.12
C ALA A 80 -15.38 18.06 -6.28
N ARG A 81 -15.65 16.94 -6.94
CA ARG A 81 -15.94 15.68 -6.25
C ARG A 81 -14.70 14.85 -5.94
N LYS A 82 -13.61 15.04 -6.68
CA LYS A 82 -12.32 14.36 -6.47
C LYS A 82 -11.16 15.14 -7.06
N TYR A 83 -9.95 14.82 -6.59
CA TYR A 83 -8.69 15.40 -7.05
C TYR A 83 -7.70 14.27 -7.30
N CYS A 84 -7.10 14.23 -8.48
CA CYS A 84 -6.39 13.05 -8.95
C CYS A 84 -4.94 13.35 -9.34
N TYR A 85 -4.05 12.47 -8.89
CA TYR A 85 -2.71 12.29 -9.41
C TYR A 85 -2.75 11.32 -10.60
N VAL A 86 -1.99 11.65 -11.65
CA VAL A 86 -1.81 10.80 -12.84
C VAL A 86 -0.33 10.41 -12.92
N ILE A 87 -0.02 9.18 -12.54
CA ILE A 87 1.36 8.70 -12.42
C ILE A 87 1.69 7.76 -13.58
N PRO A 88 2.75 8.01 -14.38
CA PRO A 88 3.14 7.12 -15.47
C PRO A 88 3.50 5.73 -14.97
N VAL A 89 3.06 4.68 -15.68
CA VAL A 89 3.29 3.29 -15.31
C VAL A 89 3.43 2.39 -16.55
N VAL A 90 3.97 1.19 -16.33
CA VAL A 90 4.00 0.13 -17.32
C VAL A 90 2.65 -0.57 -17.33
N LYS A 91 1.96 -0.53 -18.47
CA LYS A 91 0.70 -1.25 -18.67
C LYS A 91 0.86 -2.73 -18.32
N GLY A 92 -0.04 -3.22 -17.48
CA GLY A 92 -0.07 -4.58 -16.99
C GLY A 92 0.88 -4.87 -15.84
N GLY A 93 1.72 -3.90 -15.44
CA GLY A 93 2.55 -3.99 -14.25
C GLY A 93 1.71 -4.01 -12.97
N LYS A 94 2.23 -4.66 -11.94
CA LYS A 94 1.64 -4.66 -10.60
C LYS A 94 2.37 -3.63 -9.74
N TYR A 95 1.61 -2.87 -8.97
CA TYR A 95 2.12 -1.77 -8.16
C TYR A 95 1.60 -1.85 -6.74
N LEU A 96 2.46 -1.56 -5.77
CA LEU A 96 2.06 -1.11 -4.44
C LEU A 96 1.82 0.40 -4.54
N VAL A 97 0.68 0.86 -4.04
CA VAL A 97 0.41 2.27 -3.77
C VAL A 97 0.37 2.43 -2.26
N ARG A 98 1.27 3.22 -1.69
CA ARG A 98 1.20 3.68 -0.30
C ARG A 98 0.91 5.17 -0.27
N THR A 99 -0.04 5.56 0.57
CA THR A 99 -0.42 6.96 0.78
C THR A 99 -0.24 7.28 2.26
N THR A 100 0.45 8.39 2.55
CA THR A 100 0.78 8.81 3.91
C THR A 100 0.20 10.19 4.19
N TYR A 101 -0.38 10.33 5.37
CA TYR A 101 -1.17 11.49 5.78
C TYR A 101 -0.72 11.95 7.17
N TYR A 102 -0.06 13.11 7.24
CA TYR A 102 0.21 13.80 8.49
C TYR A 102 -0.51 15.15 8.49
N TYR A 103 -1.57 15.27 9.30
CA TYR A 103 -2.44 16.46 9.29
C TYR A 103 -1.74 17.70 9.85
N GLY A 104 -1.09 17.57 11.01
CA GLY A 104 -0.30 18.65 11.63
C GLY A 104 -1.04 19.96 11.87
N GLY A 105 -2.38 19.99 11.81
CA GLY A 105 -3.18 21.21 11.94
C GLY A 105 -2.95 22.23 10.82
N PHE A 106 -2.65 21.78 9.59
CA PHE A 106 -2.19 22.66 8.51
C PHE A 106 -3.16 23.78 8.12
N ASP A 107 -4.47 23.59 8.34
CA ASP A 107 -5.52 24.55 8.05
C ASP A 107 -5.97 25.35 9.29
N GLY A 108 -5.28 25.17 10.43
CA GLY A 108 -5.60 25.79 11.71
C GLY A 108 -6.81 25.17 12.43
N GLY A 109 -7.39 24.08 11.90
CA GLY A 109 -8.53 23.39 12.50
C GLY A 109 -8.13 22.33 13.54
N GLU A 110 -9.04 22.07 14.48
CA GLU A 110 -8.87 21.04 15.52
C GLU A 110 -9.27 19.63 15.05
N GLU A 111 -10.12 19.52 14.02
CA GLU A 111 -10.60 18.24 13.49
C GLU A 111 -10.03 18.00 12.07
N PRO A 112 -9.25 16.93 11.85
CA PRO A 112 -8.82 16.55 10.52
C PRO A 112 -10.00 16.20 9.60
N PRO A 113 -9.90 16.44 8.29
CA PRO A 113 -10.94 16.06 7.33
C PRO A 113 -10.99 14.54 7.15
N VAL A 114 -12.20 14.01 7.04
CA VAL A 114 -12.46 12.62 6.65
C VAL A 114 -12.87 12.60 5.17
N PHE A 115 -12.18 11.81 4.35
CA PHE A 115 -12.39 11.76 2.90
C PHE A 115 -12.11 10.35 2.36
N ASP A 116 -12.52 10.10 1.12
CA ASP A 116 -12.29 8.83 0.45
C ASP A 116 -11.00 8.87 -0.37
N GLN A 117 -10.37 7.71 -0.54
CA GLN A 117 -9.29 7.52 -1.50
C GLN A 117 -9.68 6.49 -2.55
N LEU A 118 -9.30 6.78 -3.78
CA LEU A 118 -9.66 6.06 -4.99
C LEU A 118 -8.40 5.65 -5.75
N VAL A 119 -8.43 4.48 -6.36
CA VAL A 119 -7.41 4.03 -7.31
C VAL A 119 -8.12 3.44 -8.53
N GLU A 120 -7.79 3.94 -9.73
CA GLU A 120 -8.38 3.48 -11.00
C GLU A 120 -9.93 3.44 -10.96
N GLY A 121 -10.57 4.51 -10.43
CA GLY A 121 -12.04 4.59 -10.32
C GLY A 121 -12.66 3.73 -9.21
N THR A 122 -11.85 2.99 -8.44
CA THR A 122 -12.31 2.14 -7.33
C THR A 122 -12.01 2.80 -5.99
N LYS A 123 -13.04 2.97 -5.15
CA LYS A 123 -12.85 3.38 -3.74
C LYS A 123 -12.21 2.23 -2.96
N TRP A 124 -11.07 2.49 -2.33
CA TRP A 124 -10.33 1.47 -1.59
C TRP A 124 -10.20 1.72 -0.09
N GLY A 125 -10.47 2.95 0.36
CA GLY A 125 -10.46 3.26 1.78
C GLY A 125 -11.06 4.62 2.10
N VAL A 126 -11.34 4.83 3.38
CA VAL A 126 -11.65 6.13 3.97
C VAL A 126 -10.40 6.57 4.71
N VAL A 127 -9.91 7.77 4.42
CA VAL A 127 -8.85 8.41 5.17
C VAL A 127 -9.47 9.11 6.36
N ASN A 128 -9.12 8.64 7.55
CA ASN A 128 -9.47 9.27 8.81
C ASN A 128 -8.24 9.31 9.70
N THR A 129 -7.70 10.51 9.91
CA THR A 129 -6.48 10.70 10.71
C THR A 129 -6.77 11.26 12.10
N THR A 130 -8.04 11.20 12.59
CA THR A 130 -8.41 11.79 13.89
C THR A 130 -7.64 11.18 15.05
N GLU A 131 -7.55 9.85 15.12
CA GLU A 131 -6.82 9.16 16.19
C GLU A 131 -5.31 9.39 16.09
N ASP A 132 -4.74 9.26 14.89
CA ASP A 132 -3.32 9.49 14.67
C ASP A 132 -2.93 10.94 15.00
N TYR A 133 -3.74 11.92 14.58
CA TYR A 133 -3.50 13.33 14.91
C TYR A 133 -3.53 13.58 16.42
N ALA A 134 -4.49 13.00 17.15
CA ALA A 134 -4.55 13.13 18.61
C ALA A 134 -3.29 12.58 19.31
N ASN A 135 -2.60 11.65 18.67
CA ASN A 135 -1.35 11.06 19.16
C ASN A 135 -0.08 11.69 18.53
N GLY A 136 -0.22 12.71 17.68
CA GLY A 136 0.91 13.32 16.96
C GLY A 136 1.54 12.40 15.90
N LEU A 137 0.77 11.42 15.39
CA LEU A 137 1.20 10.40 14.44
C LEU A 137 0.66 10.69 13.03
N SER A 138 1.22 9.97 12.06
CA SER A 138 0.76 9.94 10.67
C SER A 138 0.04 8.63 10.37
N SER A 139 -1.00 8.68 9.54
CA SER A 139 -1.66 7.49 9.00
C SER A 139 -1.05 7.07 7.67
N TYR A 140 -1.00 5.78 7.39
CA TYR A 140 -0.70 5.28 6.04
C TYR A 140 -1.69 4.20 5.61
N TYR A 141 -1.86 4.08 4.29
CA TYR A 141 -2.71 3.07 3.67
C TYR A 141 -1.98 2.44 2.51
N GLU A 142 -2.18 1.14 2.26
CA GLU A 142 -1.49 0.41 1.19
C GLU A 142 -2.44 -0.45 0.36
N ILE A 143 -2.28 -0.41 -0.96
CA ILE A 143 -3.00 -1.27 -1.89
C ILE A 143 -2.10 -1.81 -2.99
N PHE A 144 -2.30 -3.07 -3.36
CA PHE A 144 -1.71 -3.67 -4.54
C PHE A 144 -2.74 -3.67 -5.67
N VAL A 145 -2.36 -3.08 -6.80
CA VAL A 145 -3.20 -2.99 -8.01
C VAL A 145 -2.40 -3.33 -9.26
N ARG A 146 -3.11 -3.70 -10.33
CA ARG A 146 -2.53 -3.83 -11.66
C ARG A 146 -2.89 -2.59 -12.49
N ALA A 147 -1.89 -1.99 -13.13
CA ALA A 147 -2.10 -0.88 -14.05
C ALA A 147 -2.77 -1.38 -15.33
N MET A 148 -3.96 -0.86 -15.67
CA MET A 148 -4.67 -1.23 -16.89
C MET A 148 -4.24 -0.40 -18.10
N GLY A 149 -3.73 0.81 -17.85
CA GLY A 149 -3.22 1.75 -18.85
C GLY A 149 -1.72 2.05 -18.69
N LYS A 150 -1.27 3.11 -19.37
CA LYS A 150 0.11 3.65 -19.26
C LYS A 150 0.26 4.67 -18.12
N SER A 151 -0.83 4.94 -17.41
CA SER A 151 -0.88 5.81 -16.24
C SER A 151 -1.79 5.19 -15.21
N LEU A 152 -1.46 5.37 -13.93
CA LEU A 152 -2.28 5.00 -12.79
C LEU A 152 -2.85 6.27 -12.15
N ARG A 153 -4.15 6.26 -11.88
CA ARG A 153 -4.89 7.36 -11.28
C ARG A 153 -5.12 7.07 -9.81
N PHE A 154 -4.54 7.90 -8.95
CA PHE A 154 -4.84 7.93 -7.52
C PHE A 154 -5.60 9.21 -7.21
N CYS A 155 -6.74 9.13 -6.54
CA CYS A 155 -7.55 10.30 -6.25
C CYS A 155 -7.96 10.38 -4.79
N LEU A 156 -8.10 11.61 -4.29
CA LEU A 156 -8.78 11.94 -3.04
C LEU A 156 -10.17 12.46 -3.38
N ALA A 157 -11.20 11.97 -2.69
CA ALA A 157 -12.58 12.30 -2.99
C ALA A 157 -13.31 12.80 -1.75
N ARG A 158 -14.03 13.92 -1.90
CA ARG A 158 -14.89 14.42 -0.83
C ARG A 158 -16.06 13.45 -0.64
N ASN A 159 -16.44 13.22 0.61
CA ASN A 159 -17.60 12.44 1.00
C ASN A 159 -18.50 13.25 1.96
N LYS A 160 -19.61 12.67 2.42
CA LYS A 160 -20.57 13.33 3.31
C LYS A 160 -20.00 13.77 4.68
N HIS A 161 -18.82 13.26 5.06
CA HIS A 161 -18.14 13.59 6.31
C HIS A 161 -17.01 14.62 6.13
N THR A 162 -16.70 15.02 4.89
CA THR A 162 -15.59 15.92 4.61
C THR A 162 -15.93 17.36 5.01
N LYS A 163 -15.39 17.81 6.15
CA LYS A 163 -15.59 19.16 6.68
C LYS A 163 -14.56 20.18 6.18
N SER A 164 -13.30 19.80 6.04
CA SER A 164 -12.22 20.66 5.53
C SER A 164 -11.57 20.07 4.26
N SER A 165 -10.31 20.39 3.97
CA SER A 165 -9.65 20.07 2.70
C SER A 165 -9.00 18.69 2.74
N PRO A 166 -9.37 17.71 1.88
CA PRO A 166 -8.56 16.52 1.70
C PRO A 166 -7.09 16.87 1.46
N PHE A 167 -6.18 16.03 1.91
CA PHE A 167 -4.75 16.30 1.83
C PHE A 167 -3.94 15.01 1.69
N VAL A 168 -2.67 15.12 1.31
CA VAL A 168 -1.71 14.01 1.27
C VAL A 168 -0.29 14.54 1.50
N SER A 169 0.51 13.79 2.28
CA SER A 169 1.90 14.15 2.60
C SER A 169 2.90 13.39 1.72
N ALA A 170 2.64 12.10 1.45
CA ALA A 170 3.48 11.32 0.53
C ALA A 170 2.67 10.29 -0.25
N ILE A 171 3.13 10.00 -1.47
CA ILE A 171 2.62 8.93 -2.32
C ILE A 171 3.80 8.09 -2.79
N GLU A 172 3.82 6.81 -2.42
CA GLU A 172 4.81 5.84 -2.90
C GLU A 172 4.11 4.88 -3.87
N LEU A 173 4.57 4.85 -5.12
CA LEU A 173 4.10 3.95 -6.16
C LEU A 173 5.24 3.06 -6.61
N GLU A 174 5.23 1.80 -6.18
CA GLU A 174 6.37 0.91 -6.32
C GLU A 174 6.02 -0.30 -7.18
N TYR A 175 6.85 -0.58 -8.18
CA TYR A 175 6.68 -1.70 -9.08
C TYR A 175 6.97 -3.01 -8.36
N MET A 176 6.03 -3.93 -8.43
CA MET A 176 6.09 -5.23 -7.77
C MET A 176 6.42 -6.34 -8.77
N ASP A 177 7.27 -7.28 -8.36
CA ASP A 177 7.58 -8.47 -9.15
C ASP A 177 6.30 -9.26 -9.47
N ASN A 178 6.19 -9.80 -10.68
CA ASN A 178 4.98 -10.51 -11.13
C ASN A 178 4.60 -11.71 -10.24
N SER A 179 5.57 -12.34 -9.58
CA SER A 179 5.35 -13.47 -8.65
C SER A 179 4.61 -13.08 -7.36
N LEU A 180 4.72 -11.83 -6.90
CA LEU A 180 4.07 -11.37 -5.67
C LEU A 180 2.54 -11.44 -5.80
N TYR A 181 1.88 -12.06 -4.83
CA TYR A 181 0.42 -12.28 -4.79
C TYR A 181 -0.19 -12.78 -6.12
N ASN A 182 0.54 -13.58 -6.90
CA ASN A 182 0.13 -14.03 -8.24
C ASN A 182 -1.14 -14.90 -8.28
N SER A 183 -1.56 -15.44 -7.14
CA SER A 183 -2.82 -16.15 -6.99
C SER A 183 -4.05 -15.24 -7.00
N THR A 184 -3.87 -13.92 -6.92
CA THR A 184 -4.95 -12.93 -7.01
C THR A 184 -5.18 -12.53 -8.47
N ASN A 185 -6.44 -12.56 -8.90
CA ASN A 185 -6.81 -12.03 -10.22
C ASN A 185 -6.89 -10.49 -10.17
N PHE A 186 -5.76 -9.83 -10.42
CA PHE A 186 -5.68 -8.37 -10.41
C PHE A 186 -6.45 -7.65 -11.54
N ASN A 187 -7.10 -8.39 -12.44
CA ASN A 187 -8.05 -7.79 -13.39
C ASN A 187 -9.44 -7.58 -12.77
N LYS A 188 -9.73 -8.23 -11.64
CA LYS A 188 -11.03 -8.14 -10.95
C LYS A 188 -10.90 -7.61 -9.52
N PHE A 189 -9.74 -7.80 -8.91
CA PHE A 189 -9.53 -7.49 -7.49
C PHE A 189 -8.25 -6.69 -7.26
N ALA A 190 -8.25 -5.85 -6.24
CA ALA A 190 -7.07 -5.32 -5.60
C ALA A 190 -6.86 -5.99 -4.23
N LEU A 191 -5.68 -5.83 -3.65
CA LEU A 191 -5.40 -6.26 -2.27
C LEU A 191 -5.08 -5.04 -1.42
N THR A 192 -5.94 -4.73 -0.45
CA THR A 192 -5.69 -3.65 0.51
C THR A 192 -4.99 -4.21 1.73
N THR A 193 -3.82 -3.71 2.12
CA THR A 193 -3.15 -4.18 3.34
C THR A 193 -3.97 -3.80 4.57
N VAL A 194 -4.27 -4.78 5.43
CA VAL A 194 -4.91 -4.56 6.73
C VAL A 194 -3.88 -4.67 7.84
N ALA A 195 -3.05 -5.70 7.77
CA ALA A 195 -1.96 -5.92 8.71
C ALA A 195 -0.79 -6.60 8.02
N ARG A 196 0.41 -6.10 8.25
CA ARG A 196 1.66 -6.77 7.86
C ARG A 196 2.61 -6.60 9.03
N ASN A 197 2.89 -7.71 9.71
CA ASN A 197 3.60 -7.66 10.98
C ASN A 197 4.65 -8.74 11.09
N TYR A 198 5.74 -8.41 11.76
CA TYR A 198 6.65 -9.39 12.34
C TYR A 198 6.38 -9.50 13.85
N PHE A 199 6.61 -10.67 14.42
CA PHE A 199 6.11 -11.08 15.72
C PHE A 199 7.24 -11.33 16.72
N GLY A 200 6.97 -11.01 17.98
CA GLY A 200 7.82 -11.41 19.10
C GLY A 200 9.03 -10.51 19.35
N ASN A 201 9.06 -9.33 18.71
CA ASN A 201 10.09 -8.31 18.92
C ASN A 201 9.46 -6.91 18.96
N GLN A 202 9.94 -6.05 19.86
CA GLN A 202 9.61 -4.63 19.94
C GLN A 202 10.75 -3.85 19.28
N GLY A 203 10.55 -3.43 18.04
CA GLY A 203 11.54 -2.67 17.29
C GLY A 203 10.90 -1.79 16.24
N ASP A 204 11.73 -1.14 15.43
CA ASP A 204 11.25 -0.28 14.36
C ASP A 204 10.61 -1.06 13.21
N SER A 205 9.73 -0.39 12.48
CA SER A 205 9.14 -0.97 11.27
C SER A 205 10.21 -1.39 10.27
N ILE A 206 10.02 -2.55 9.65
CA ILE A 206 10.92 -3.06 8.60
C ILE A 206 10.37 -2.59 7.26
N SER A 207 11.23 -1.97 6.45
CA SER A 207 10.94 -1.51 5.09
C SER A 207 12.21 -1.59 4.24
N PHE A 208 12.35 -0.82 3.17
CA PHE A 208 13.61 -0.76 2.42
C PHE A 208 14.79 -0.30 3.30
N PRO A 209 15.99 -0.89 3.18
CA PRO A 209 16.42 -1.92 2.21
C PRO A 209 16.18 -3.37 2.67
N ASP A 210 15.74 -3.60 3.91
CA ASP A 210 15.52 -4.94 4.46
C ASP A 210 14.43 -5.70 3.68
N ASP A 211 13.38 -4.99 3.24
CA ASP A 211 12.42 -5.46 2.25
C ASP A 211 12.68 -4.78 0.90
N LYS A 212 13.12 -5.56 -0.09
CA LYS A 212 13.42 -5.07 -1.45
C LYS A 212 12.22 -4.48 -2.19
N PHE A 213 10.99 -4.80 -1.75
CA PHE A 213 9.75 -4.27 -2.28
C PHE A 213 9.22 -3.10 -1.45
N ASN A 214 10.01 -2.67 -0.45
CA ASN A 214 9.70 -1.58 0.47
C ASN A 214 8.35 -1.75 1.18
N ARG A 215 7.78 -2.96 1.27
CA ARG A 215 6.56 -3.20 2.05
C ARG A 215 6.84 -2.86 3.51
N LEU A 216 5.89 -2.21 4.16
CA LEU A 216 6.03 -1.84 5.56
C LEU A 216 5.57 -3.00 6.46
N TRP A 217 6.47 -3.48 7.33
CA TRP A 217 6.19 -4.48 8.35
C TRP A 217 6.26 -3.86 9.74
N GLN A 218 5.14 -3.86 10.44
CA GLN A 218 5.02 -3.29 11.78
C GLN A 218 5.34 -4.34 12.86
N PRO A 219 5.99 -3.99 13.98
CA PRO A 219 6.10 -4.90 15.12
C PRO A 219 4.71 -5.32 15.61
N PHE A 220 4.58 -6.56 16.06
CA PHE A 220 3.44 -6.99 16.85
C PHE A 220 3.90 -7.90 17.99
N ASN A 221 3.38 -7.62 19.18
CA ASN A 221 3.56 -8.45 20.36
C ASN A 221 2.24 -8.54 21.09
N ASP A 222 2.02 -9.67 21.76
CA ASP A 222 0.96 -9.84 22.73
C ASP A 222 1.58 -10.28 24.07
N THR A 223 0.78 -10.90 24.94
CA THR A 223 1.24 -11.38 26.24
C THR A 223 1.90 -12.75 26.21
N ASN A 224 1.96 -13.42 25.05
CA ASN A 224 2.59 -14.72 24.92
C ASN A 224 4.14 -14.59 24.99
N PRO A 225 4.84 -15.64 25.44
CA PRO A 225 6.29 -15.67 25.42
C PRO A 225 6.86 -15.51 24.01
N THR A 226 8.05 -14.92 23.92
CA THR A 226 8.79 -14.75 22.66
C THR A 226 10.11 -15.51 22.68
N VAL A 227 10.64 -15.81 21.51
CA VAL A 227 11.94 -16.48 21.34
C VAL A 227 12.74 -15.83 20.22
N GLU A 228 14.06 -15.79 20.40
CA GLU A 228 15.01 -15.36 19.37
C GLU A 228 15.35 -16.54 18.43
N SER A 229 15.58 -16.21 17.16
CA SER A 229 15.99 -17.15 16.13
C SER A 229 17.51 -17.31 16.07
N HIS A 230 17.99 -18.53 16.25
CA HIS A 230 19.41 -18.90 16.24
C HIS A 230 19.90 -19.34 14.83
N SER A 231 19.13 -19.04 13.78
CA SER A 231 19.50 -19.36 12.41
C SER A 231 18.91 -18.36 11.43
N ASN A 232 19.71 -17.99 10.42
CA ASN A 232 19.28 -17.07 9.39
C ASN A 232 18.38 -17.76 8.37
N ILE A 233 17.44 -17.00 7.83
CA ILE A 233 16.60 -17.47 6.74
C ILE A 233 17.06 -16.95 5.38
N THR A 234 16.88 -17.77 4.35
CA THR A 234 17.06 -17.35 2.96
C THR A 234 15.71 -16.93 2.39
N SER A 235 15.39 -15.64 2.46
CA SER A 235 14.09 -15.08 2.04
C SER A 235 13.64 -15.49 0.64
N SER A 236 14.56 -15.69 -0.30
CA SER A 236 14.25 -16.10 -1.68
C SER A 236 13.63 -17.49 -1.80
N ARG A 237 13.65 -18.30 -0.73
CA ARG A 237 12.95 -19.60 -0.68
C ARG A 237 11.45 -19.46 -0.47
N PHE A 238 11.01 -18.32 0.06
CA PHE A 238 9.59 -18.00 0.13
C PHE A 238 9.13 -17.37 -1.17
N TRP A 239 7.93 -17.73 -1.59
CA TRP A 239 7.35 -17.31 -2.87
C TRP A 239 7.17 -15.77 -2.98
N ASN A 240 6.97 -15.08 -1.85
CA ASN A 240 6.77 -13.62 -1.78
C ASN A 240 7.95 -12.87 -1.13
N VAL A 241 9.08 -13.54 -0.91
CA VAL A 241 10.35 -12.97 -0.44
C VAL A 241 10.17 -11.96 0.72
N PRO A 242 9.64 -12.37 1.89
CA PRO A 242 9.54 -11.51 3.07
C PRO A 242 10.95 -11.16 3.60
N PRO A 243 11.14 -10.01 4.27
CA PRO A 243 12.45 -9.60 4.76
C PRO A 243 12.96 -10.58 5.82
N ALA A 244 14.24 -10.96 5.75
CA ALA A 244 14.83 -11.93 6.68
C ALA A 244 14.74 -11.46 8.14
N LYS A 245 14.80 -10.14 8.36
CA LYS A 245 14.68 -9.49 9.67
C LYS A 245 13.33 -9.77 10.37
N ALA A 246 12.27 -10.04 9.62
CA ALA A 246 10.96 -10.44 10.18
C ALA A 246 11.00 -11.82 10.87
N PHE A 247 12.06 -12.59 10.66
CA PHE A 247 12.25 -13.91 11.27
C PHE A 247 13.23 -13.90 12.44
N SER A 248 13.71 -12.73 12.87
CA SER A 248 14.65 -12.60 14.00
C SER A 248 14.06 -13.12 15.31
N HIS A 249 12.75 -13.01 15.48
CA HIS A 249 12.02 -13.48 16.64
C HIS A 249 10.73 -14.20 16.23
N ALA A 250 10.09 -14.82 17.20
CA ALA A 250 8.76 -15.40 17.08
C ALA A 250 7.99 -15.31 18.39
N ILE A 251 6.67 -15.30 18.30
CA ILE A 251 5.79 -15.60 19.44
C ILE A 251 5.69 -17.13 19.57
N THR A 252 5.71 -17.64 20.80
CA THR A 252 5.64 -19.06 21.13
C THR A 252 4.74 -19.31 22.34
N THR A 253 4.54 -20.58 22.70
CA THR A 253 4.02 -20.97 24.01
C THR A 253 4.80 -22.16 24.59
N SER A 254 4.42 -22.60 25.78
CA SER A 254 5.01 -23.76 26.47
C SER A 254 4.73 -25.07 25.74
N ARG A 255 5.57 -26.07 25.99
CA ARG A 255 5.43 -27.43 25.42
C ARG A 255 4.02 -27.99 25.65
N GLY A 256 3.41 -28.52 24.58
CA GLY A 256 2.09 -29.16 24.63
C GLY A 256 0.92 -28.21 24.82
N LYS A 257 1.14 -26.88 24.83
CA LYS A 257 0.07 -25.88 24.88
C LYS A 257 -0.25 -25.37 23.47
N THR A 258 -1.52 -25.08 23.24
CA THR A 258 -1.97 -24.35 22.05
C THR A 258 -1.57 -22.88 22.20
N LEU A 259 -0.92 -22.32 21.19
CA LEU A 259 -0.67 -20.87 21.10
C LEU A 259 -1.91 -20.22 20.51
N GLN A 260 -2.42 -19.16 21.16
CA GLN A 260 -3.53 -18.36 20.65
C GLN A 260 -3.09 -16.90 20.56
N ILE A 261 -3.35 -16.28 19.42
CA ILE A 261 -2.97 -14.91 19.12
C ILE A 261 -4.19 -14.21 18.55
N GLN A 262 -4.54 -13.05 19.11
CA GLN A 262 -5.55 -12.18 18.54
C GLN A 262 -4.86 -11.21 17.57
N TRP A 263 -4.93 -11.50 16.27
CA TRP A 263 -4.26 -10.72 15.24
C TRP A 263 -5.09 -10.70 13.95
N PRO A 264 -5.37 -9.51 13.38
CA PRO A 264 -4.91 -8.19 13.85
C PRO A 264 -5.71 -7.73 15.08
N THR A 265 -5.24 -6.68 15.75
CA THR A 265 -5.90 -6.13 16.95
C THR A 265 -7.24 -5.46 16.63
N MET A 266 -7.38 -4.93 15.42
CA MET A 266 -8.58 -4.26 14.95
C MET A 266 -9.68 -5.24 14.53
N LEU A 267 -10.93 -4.79 14.62
CA LEU A 267 -12.07 -5.54 14.12
C LEU A 267 -12.14 -5.44 12.59
N LEU A 268 -12.34 -6.58 11.94
CA LEU A 268 -12.37 -6.68 10.49
C LEU A 268 -13.81 -6.57 9.95
N PRO A 269 -14.04 -5.84 8.84
CA PRO A 269 -15.31 -5.92 8.15
C PRO A 269 -15.55 -7.32 7.59
N SER A 270 -16.82 -7.72 7.46
CA SER A 270 -17.16 -8.99 6.81
C SER A 270 -16.76 -8.97 5.33
N ALA A 271 -15.70 -9.70 4.99
CA ALA A 271 -15.14 -9.74 3.64
C ALA A 271 -14.30 -11.01 3.41
N LYS A 272 -13.72 -11.11 2.22
CA LYS A 272 -12.71 -12.12 1.89
C LYS A 272 -11.32 -11.51 2.00
N TYR A 273 -10.40 -12.30 2.55
CA TYR A 273 -9.05 -11.88 2.86
C TYR A 273 -8.03 -12.83 2.26
N TYR A 274 -6.93 -12.25 1.80
CA TYR A 274 -5.69 -12.96 1.60
C TYR A 274 -4.95 -13.01 2.94
N ILE A 275 -4.59 -14.20 3.40
CA ILE A 275 -3.83 -14.40 4.65
C ILE A 275 -2.55 -15.14 4.31
N SER A 276 -1.41 -14.68 4.81
CA SER A 276 -0.12 -15.37 4.73
C SER A 276 0.51 -15.42 6.10
N LEU A 277 0.91 -16.60 6.57
CA LEU A 277 1.53 -16.79 7.88
C LEU A 277 2.92 -17.42 7.71
N TYR A 278 3.90 -16.88 8.42
CA TYR A 278 5.31 -17.21 8.26
C TYR A 278 5.88 -17.85 9.51
N PHE A 279 6.59 -18.95 9.31
CA PHE A 279 7.08 -19.81 10.37
C PHE A 279 8.52 -20.22 10.12
N GLN A 280 9.32 -20.30 11.19
CA GLN A 280 10.67 -20.86 11.19
C GLN A 280 10.93 -21.47 12.57
N ASP A 281 11.56 -22.65 12.59
CA ASP A 281 12.07 -23.18 13.85
C ASP A 281 13.25 -22.32 14.30
N ASN A 282 13.12 -21.72 15.48
CA ASN A 282 14.06 -20.74 15.99
C ASN A 282 15.39 -21.35 16.51
N ARG A 283 15.52 -22.69 16.55
CA ARG A 283 16.73 -23.37 17.05
C ARG A 283 17.84 -23.44 16.00
N THR A 284 19.05 -23.77 16.43
CA THR A 284 20.18 -24.05 15.54
C THR A 284 19.86 -25.22 14.60
N PRO A 285 20.23 -25.19 13.31
CA PRO A 285 19.89 -26.27 12.36
C PRO A 285 20.43 -27.62 12.80
N SER A 286 19.54 -28.61 12.92
CA SER A 286 19.85 -30.00 13.25
C SER A 286 18.73 -30.92 12.76
N PRO A 287 18.96 -32.25 12.68
CA PRO A 287 17.90 -33.24 12.42
C PRO A 287 16.73 -33.22 13.41
N TYR A 288 16.87 -32.54 14.55
CA TYR A 288 15.87 -32.45 15.62
C TYR A 288 15.26 -31.04 15.75
N SER A 289 15.65 -30.10 14.87
CA SER A 289 15.19 -28.71 14.87
C SER A 289 13.97 -28.53 13.98
N TRP A 290 12.89 -29.17 14.39
CA TRP A 290 11.59 -29.12 13.74
C TRP A 290 10.45 -29.22 14.75
N ARG A 291 9.25 -28.82 14.33
CA ARG A 291 8.00 -28.97 15.10
C ARG A 291 6.81 -29.12 14.18
N VAL A 292 5.80 -29.85 14.64
CA VAL A 292 4.56 -30.08 13.89
C VAL A 292 3.36 -29.59 14.67
N PHE A 293 2.52 -28.78 14.03
CA PHE A 293 1.28 -28.27 14.63
C PHE A 293 0.20 -28.00 13.57
N ASP A 294 -1.05 -27.99 14.00
CA ASP A 294 -2.17 -27.53 13.18
C ASP A 294 -2.32 -26.01 13.32
N VAL A 295 -2.77 -25.37 12.24
CA VAL A 295 -3.08 -23.93 12.19
C VAL A 295 -4.58 -23.77 12.00
N ALA A 296 -5.21 -22.99 12.86
CA ALA A 296 -6.61 -22.60 12.74
C ALA A 296 -6.75 -21.07 12.76
N VAL A 297 -7.72 -20.57 12.00
CA VAL A 297 -8.12 -19.16 11.99
C VAL A 297 -9.59 -19.09 12.34
N ASN A 298 -9.96 -18.41 13.42
CA ASN A 298 -11.32 -18.36 13.97
C ASN A 298 -11.94 -19.76 14.22
N GLY A 299 -11.13 -20.70 14.70
CA GLY A 299 -11.55 -22.08 14.98
C GLY A 299 -11.64 -22.98 13.75
N GLU A 300 -11.60 -22.42 12.54
CA GLU A 300 -11.63 -23.17 11.29
C GLU A 300 -10.23 -23.63 10.89
N THR A 301 -10.13 -24.84 10.34
CA THR A 301 -8.84 -25.42 9.94
C THR A 301 -8.21 -24.63 8.79
N PHE A 302 -7.08 -23.98 9.04
CA PHE A 302 -6.30 -23.27 8.01
C PHE A 302 -5.24 -24.17 7.38
N TYR A 303 -4.56 -24.99 8.20
CA TYR A 303 -3.59 -25.99 7.74
C TYR A 303 -3.46 -27.13 8.77
N ARG A 304 -3.30 -28.39 8.32
CA ARG A 304 -3.09 -29.54 9.21
C ARG A 304 -1.68 -30.10 9.10
N GLY A 305 -1.08 -30.44 10.23
CA GLY A 305 0.24 -31.07 10.32
C GLY A 305 1.35 -30.22 9.70
N LEU A 306 1.35 -28.91 9.93
CA LEU A 306 2.40 -28.02 9.43
C LEU A 306 3.74 -28.41 10.04
N ASN A 307 4.67 -28.88 9.20
CA ASN A 307 6.04 -29.17 9.60
C ASN A 307 6.91 -27.92 9.43
N VAL A 308 7.32 -27.33 10.55
CA VAL A 308 8.17 -26.14 10.59
C VAL A 308 9.59 -26.56 10.91
N THR A 309 10.54 -26.21 10.04
CA THR A 309 11.98 -26.45 10.20
C THR A 309 12.75 -25.12 10.25
N THR A 310 14.07 -25.18 10.44
CA THR A 310 14.92 -23.99 10.40
C THR A 310 15.01 -23.32 9.02
N SER A 311 14.57 -24.00 7.94
CA SER A 311 14.47 -23.39 6.61
C SER A 311 13.25 -22.47 6.45
N GLY A 312 12.30 -22.57 7.39
CA GLY A 312 11.03 -21.86 7.39
C GLY A 312 10.02 -22.39 6.37
N VAL A 313 8.76 -21.99 6.57
CA VAL A 313 7.61 -22.35 5.75
C VAL A 313 6.56 -21.24 5.81
N THR A 314 5.82 -21.09 4.70
CA THR A 314 4.67 -20.18 4.62
C THR A 314 3.43 -21.00 4.30
N VAL A 315 2.33 -20.70 4.98
CA VAL A 315 1.00 -21.14 4.57
C VAL A 315 0.13 -19.93 4.31
N TYR A 316 -0.71 -20.01 3.28
CA TYR A 316 -1.54 -18.90 2.86
C TYR A 316 -2.92 -19.36 2.39
N SER A 317 -3.87 -18.43 2.44
CA SER A 317 -5.19 -18.56 1.84
C SER A 317 -5.48 -17.33 1.01
N THR A 318 -6.14 -17.53 -0.13
CA THR A 318 -6.36 -16.48 -1.12
C THR A 318 -7.74 -15.85 -1.02
N GLN A 319 -8.69 -16.44 -0.28
CA GLN A 319 -10.09 -15.98 -0.12
C GLN A 319 -10.71 -16.43 1.21
N TRP A 320 -9.97 -16.26 2.32
CA TRP A 320 -10.45 -16.64 3.64
C TRP A 320 -11.54 -15.65 4.13
N PRO A 321 -12.73 -16.12 4.55
CA PRO A 321 -13.72 -15.23 5.14
C PRO A 321 -13.31 -14.80 6.55
N LEU A 322 -13.29 -13.49 6.82
CA LEU A 322 -13.16 -12.95 8.17
C LEU A 322 -14.24 -11.91 8.43
N SER A 323 -14.59 -11.75 9.71
CA SER A 323 -15.50 -10.72 10.21
C SER A 323 -15.27 -10.56 11.72
N GLY A 324 -15.24 -9.34 12.20
CA GLY A 324 -15.01 -9.02 13.61
C GLY A 324 -13.58 -9.35 14.05
N GLN A 325 -13.44 -9.84 15.28
CA GLN A 325 -12.15 -10.20 15.85
C GLN A 325 -11.58 -11.45 15.18
N THR A 326 -10.26 -11.48 14.96
CA THR A 326 -9.57 -12.61 14.33
C THR A 326 -8.59 -13.26 15.30
N GLN A 327 -8.75 -14.56 15.51
CA GLN A 327 -7.87 -15.39 16.32
C GLN A 327 -7.11 -16.39 15.44
N ILE A 328 -5.80 -16.45 15.62
CA ILE A 328 -4.95 -17.54 15.11
C ILE A 328 -4.66 -18.50 16.26
N ALA A 329 -4.87 -19.79 16.03
CA ALA A 329 -4.54 -20.85 16.99
C ALA A 329 -3.58 -21.86 16.37
N LEU A 330 -2.48 -22.16 17.07
CA LEU A 330 -1.50 -23.16 16.68
C LEU A 330 -1.52 -24.30 17.70
N THR A 331 -1.95 -25.50 17.29
CA THR A 331 -2.11 -26.64 18.19
C THR A 331 -1.02 -27.68 17.93
N PRO A 332 -0.08 -27.91 18.88
CA PRO A 332 1.01 -28.85 18.68
C PRO A 332 0.52 -30.28 18.52
N ALA A 333 1.18 -31.05 17.66
CA ALA A 333 0.97 -32.48 17.59
C ALA A 333 1.37 -33.17 18.90
N ASN A 334 0.78 -34.33 19.19
CA ASN A 334 1.09 -35.10 20.38
C ASN A 334 2.59 -35.47 20.42
N GLY A 335 3.20 -35.29 21.59
CA GLY A 335 4.61 -35.63 21.82
C GLY A 335 5.63 -34.60 21.31
N MET A 336 5.21 -33.47 20.74
CA MET A 336 6.15 -32.41 20.34
C MET A 336 7.00 -31.94 21.53
N PRO A 337 8.34 -31.83 21.36
CA PRO A 337 9.25 -31.47 22.45
C PRO A 337 9.24 -29.96 22.76
N VAL A 338 8.71 -29.14 21.84
CA VAL A 338 8.65 -27.68 21.93
C VAL A 338 7.25 -27.17 21.56
N GLY A 339 6.90 -25.97 22.00
CA GLY A 339 5.66 -25.31 21.60
C GLY A 339 5.68 -24.85 20.14
N PRO A 340 4.53 -24.54 19.53
CA PRO A 340 4.46 -23.90 18.22
C PRO A 340 5.07 -22.48 18.26
N VAL A 341 5.50 -21.98 17.10
CA VAL A 341 5.99 -20.60 16.93
C VAL A 341 5.32 -19.95 15.74
N ILE A 342 5.35 -18.63 15.66
CA ILE A 342 5.00 -17.85 14.47
C ILE A 342 5.85 -16.57 14.43
N ASN A 343 6.44 -16.29 13.26
CA ASN A 343 7.41 -15.20 13.08
C ASN A 343 6.78 -13.94 12.50
N ALA A 344 5.83 -14.09 11.58
CA ALA A 344 5.22 -12.95 10.90
C ALA A 344 3.88 -13.33 10.27
N GLY A 345 3.12 -12.32 9.84
CA GLY A 345 1.88 -12.50 9.11
C GLY A 345 1.54 -11.32 8.21
N GLU A 346 0.78 -11.60 7.15
CA GLU A 346 0.11 -10.62 6.30
C GLU A 346 -1.39 -10.93 6.19
N ILE A 347 -2.24 -9.92 6.40
CA ILE A 347 -3.66 -9.93 6.09
C ILE A 347 -3.93 -8.78 5.14
N MET A 348 -4.49 -9.10 3.97
CA MET A 348 -4.96 -8.12 3.00
C MET A 348 -6.42 -8.38 2.69
N GLN A 349 -7.24 -7.33 2.68
CA GLN A 349 -8.62 -7.40 2.24
C GLN A 349 -8.64 -7.51 0.71
N ILE A 350 -9.49 -8.39 0.19
CA ILE A 350 -9.71 -8.52 -1.26
C ILE A 350 -10.78 -7.51 -1.65
N LEU A 351 -10.39 -6.52 -2.43
CA LEU A 351 -11.26 -5.43 -2.88
C LEU A 351 -11.69 -5.68 -4.32
N PRO A 352 -12.99 -5.89 -4.61
CA PRO A 352 -13.48 -5.90 -5.98
C PRO A 352 -13.25 -4.54 -6.65
N LEU A 353 -12.69 -4.55 -7.85
CA LEU A 353 -12.54 -3.33 -8.65
C LEU A 353 -13.91 -2.89 -9.17
N ALA A 354 -14.17 -1.58 -9.12
CA ALA A 354 -15.39 -0.97 -9.66
C ALA A 354 -15.47 -1.06 -11.21
N GLY A 355 -14.35 -1.43 -11.85
CA GLY A 355 -14.18 -1.35 -13.29
C GLY A 355 -13.61 0.01 -13.70
N SER A 356 -13.77 0.35 -14.97
CA SER A 356 -13.40 1.66 -15.51
C SER A 356 -14.48 2.12 -16.48
N THR A 357 -14.57 3.43 -16.70
CA THR A 357 -15.24 3.95 -17.89
C THR A 357 -14.59 3.34 -19.13
N LEU A 358 -15.38 3.13 -20.19
CA LEU A 358 -14.87 2.60 -21.44
C LEU A 358 -13.67 3.44 -21.91
N ASN A 359 -12.53 2.79 -22.18
CA ASN A 359 -11.27 3.47 -22.50
C ASN A 359 -11.40 4.53 -23.61
N ARG A 360 -12.23 4.28 -24.63
CA ARG A 360 -12.47 5.26 -25.70
C ARG A 360 -13.12 6.55 -25.16
N ASP A 361 -14.10 6.41 -24.27
CA ASP A 361 -14.75 7.56 -23.66
C ASP A 361 -13.76 8.30 -22.75
N VAL A 362 -12.93 7.58 -21.97
CA VAL A 362 -11.86 8.16 -21.14
C VAL A 362 -10.89 8.98 -21.98
N GLU A 363 -10.38 8.43 -23.08
CA GLU A 363 -9.45 9.12 -23.99
C GLU A 363 -10.05 10.43 -24.53
N VAL A 364 -11.31 10.40 -24.96
CA VAL A 364 -11.99 11.61 -25.48
C VAL A 364 -12.22 12.64 -24.37
N MET A 365 -12.58 12.20 -23.16
CA MET A 365 -12.78 13.08 -22.01
C MET A 365 -11.48 13.73 -21.53
N GLU A 366 -10.35 13.02 -21.61
CA GLU A 366 -9.03 13.58 -21.32
C GLU A 366 -8.60 14.61 -22.35
N ASP A 367 -8.83 14.35 -23.64
CA ASP A 367 -8.58 15.32 -24.70
C ASP A 367 -9.48 16.56 -24.55
N LEU A 368 -10.74 16.36 -24.17
CA LEU A 368 -11.68 17.43 -23.85
C LEU A 368 -11.14 18.31 -22.71
N ALA A 369 -10.72 17.70 -21.60
CA ALA A 369 -10.18 18.41 -20.46
C ALA A 369 -8.91 19.22 -20.79
N ARG A 370 -8.06 18.72 -21.69
CA ARG A 370 -6.86 19.45 -22.14
C ARG A 370 -7.15 20.62 -23.08
N THR A 371 -8.31 20.63 -23.74
CA THR A 371 -8.64 21.64 -24.76
C THR A 371 -9.30 22.88 -24.15
N PHE A 372 -9.98 22.73 -23.02
CA PHE A 372 -10.56 23.86 -22.31
C PHE A 372 -9.52 24.57 -21.43
N ASN A 373 -9.62 25.88 -21.37
CA ASN A 373 -8.99 26.68 -20.34
C ASN A 373 -9.83 26.59 -19.06
N ASP A 374 -9.15 26.40 -17.94
CA ASP A 374 -9.74 26.33 -16.60
C ASP A 374 -10.87 25.28 -16.46
N PRO A 375 -10.65 24.00 -16.86
CA PRO A 375 -11.64 22.95 -16.65
C PRO A 375 -11.91 22.75 -15.14
N PRO A 376 -13.10 22.22 -14.76
CA PRO A 376 -13.37 21.85 -13.37
C PRO A 376 -12.25 20.99 -12.79
N SER A 377 -11.88 21.25 -11.54
CA SER A 377 -10.72 20.62 -10.91
C SER A 377 -10.85 19.10 -10.75
N ASP A 378 -12.07 18.57 -10.85
CA ASP A 378 -12.36 17.14 -10.86
C ASP A 378 -12.30 16.48 -12.24
N TRP A 379 -12.00 17.22 -13.32
CA TRP A 379 -11.76 16.68 -14.67
C TRP A 379 -10.38 15.99 -14.79
N SER A 380 -10.12 15.09 -13.86
CA SER A 380 -8.97 14.19 -13.82
C SER A 380 -9.41 12.88 -13.17
N GLY A 381 -8.71 11.79 -13.47
CA GLY A 381 -9.14 10.45 -13.06
C GLY A 381 -10.15 9.81 -14.03
N ASP A 382 -10.95 8.86 -13.55
CA ASP A 382 -12.00 8.24 -14.34
C ASP A 382 -13.22 9.19 -14.46
N PRO A 383 -13.80 9.45 -15.64
CA PRO A 383 -14.87 10.45 -15.79
C PRO A 383 -16.21 10.06 -15.13
N CYS A 384 -16.47 8.77 -14.92
CA CYS A 384 -17.74 8.29 -14.36
C CYS A 384 -17.60 7.66 -12.98
N LEU A 385 -16.42 7.12 -12.64
CA LEU A 385 -16.24 6.27 -11.48
C LEU A 385 -15.40 6.90 -10.35
N PRO A 386 -15.72 6.54 -9.09
CA PRO A 386 -16.95 5.83 -8.68
C PRO A 386 -18.20 6.70 -8.95
N THR A 387 -19.39 6.08 -8.99
CA THR A 387 -20.65 6.71 -9.42
C THR A 387 -20.93 8.05 -8.71
N GLU A 388 -20.62 8.12 -7.41
CA GLU A 388 -20.79 9.28 -6.55
C GLU A 388 -19.73 10.38 -6.77
N ASN A 389 -18.65 10.09 -7.48
CA ASN A 389 -17.55 11.00 -7.78
C ASN A 389 -17.26 11.11 -9.29
N SER A 390 -18.27 10.99 -10.16
CA SER A 390 -18.12 11.34 -11.59
C SER A 390 -17.59 12.77 -11.76
N TRP A 391 -17.14 13.14 -12.95
CA TRP A 391 -16.69 14.52 -13.23
C TRP A 391 -17.86 15.51 -13.23
N THR A 392 -17.60 16.75 -12.83
CA THR A 392 -18.62 17.80 -12.84
C THR A 392 -19.16 18.03 -14.25
N GLY A 393 -20.50 18.03 -14.38
CA GLY A 393 -21.20 18.11 -15.66
C GLY A 393 -21.29 16.80 -16.45
N VAL A 394 -20.72 15.70 -15.97
CA VAL A 394 -20.73 14.42 -16.70
C VAL A 394 -21.77 13.47 -16.12
N ALA A 395 -22.65 12.97 -16.98
CA ALA A 395 -23.58 11.88 -16.64
C ALA A 395 -23.21 10.62 -17.42
N CYS A 396 -23.37 9.47 -16.75
CA CYS A 396 -22.94 8.18 -17.27
C CYS A 396 -24.02 7.11 -17.15
N SER A 397 -23.98 6.13 -18.06
CA SER A 397 -24.75 4.89 -17.94
C SER A 397 -23.90 3.78 -17.32
N TYR A 398 -24.49 3.02 -16.41
CA TYR A 398 -23.82 1.96 -15.65
C TYR A 398 -24.35 0.58 -16.09
N GLY A 399 -23.85 0.09 -17.23
CA GLY A 399 -24.14 -1.25 -17.76
C GLY A 399 -22.91 -2.15 -17.73
N GLU A 400 -22.85 -3.12 -18.65
CA GLU A 400 -21.65 -3.95 -18.87
C GLU A 400 -20.40 -3.08 -19.14
N HIS A 401 -20.60 -1.96 -19.83
CA HIS A 401 -19.59 -0.93 -20.04
C HIS A 401 -20.13 0.38 -19.47
N VAL A 402 -19.34 1.04 -18.62
CA VAL A 402 -19.67 2.39 -18.15
C VAL A 402 -19.35 3.38 -19.26
N ARG A 403 -20.33 4.20 -19.64
CA ARG A 403 -20.26 5.10 -20.80
C ARG A 403 -20.68 6.52 -20.43
N VAL A 404 -20.06 7.52 -21.05
CA VAL A 404 -20.50 8.92 -20.96
C VAL A 404 -21.73 9.11 -21.86
N VAL A 405 -22.83 9.60 -21.27
CA VAL A 405 -24.10 9.81 -22.00
C VAL A 405 -24.52 11.26 -22.06
N ALA A 406 -24.09 12.10 -21.10
CA ALA A 406 -24.33 13.53 -21.16
C ALA A 406 -23.11 14.32 -20.69
N LEU A 407 -22.90 15.45 -21.37
CA LEU A 407 -22.07 16.54 -20.91
C LEU A 407 -23.00 17.74 -20.67
N ASN A 408 -22.84 18.42 -19.56
CA ASN A 408 -23.49 19.68 -19.29
C ASN A 408 -22.39 20.70 -19.02
N LEU A 409 -22.11 21.54 -20.01
CA LEU A 409 -21.05 22.55 -19.94
C LEU A 409 -21.59 23.94 -19.52
N THR A 410 -22.89 24.04 -19.25
CA THR A 410 -23.58 25.31 -19.01
C THR A 410 -23.12 25.94 -17.70
N GLY A 411 -22.77 27.22 -17.73
CA GLY A 411 -22.48 28.01 -16.53
C GLY A 411 -21.17 27.65 -15.83
N MET A 412 -20.27 26.89 -16.47
CA MET A 412 -19.01 26.45 -15.88
C MET A 412 -17.87 27.47 -15.95
N GLY A 413 -18.06 28.59 -16.65
CA GLY A 413 -17.03 29.63 -16.80
C GLY A 413 -15.81 29.21 -17.64
N MET A 414 -15.82 28.01 -18.22
CA MET A 414 -14.76 27.51 -19.10
C MET A 414 -14.74 28.26 -20.44
N SER A 415 -13.56 28.41 -21.02
CA SER A 415 -13.37 28.92 -22.39
C SER A 415 -12.54 27.95 -23.21
N GLY A 416 -12.79 27.85 -24.52
CA GLY A 416 -12.08 26.92 -25.39
C GLY A 416 -12.93 26.43 -26.55
N SER A 417 -12.38 25.51 -27.34
CA SER A 417 -13.08 24.88 -28.46
C SER A 417 -13.46 23.44 -28.11
N LEU A 418 -14.66 23.02 -28.49
CA LEU A 418 -15.03 21.62 -28.42
C LEU A 418 -14.21 20.82 -29.47
N PRO A 419 -13.39 19.83 -29.06
CA PRO A 419 -12.61 19.04 -30.00
C PRO A 419 -13.54 18.16 -30.85
N SER A 420 -13.21 17.98 -32.13
CA SER A 420 -13.97 17.13 -33.07
C SER A 420 -14.14 15.68 -32.59
N GLN A 421 -13.20 15.23 -31.76
CA GLN A 421 -13.12 13.92 -31.14
C GLN A 421 -14.28 13.63 -30.19
N VAL A 422 -15.04 14.64 -29.73
CA VAL A 422 -16.27 14.45 -28.96
C VAL A 422 -17.28 13.58 -29.70
N SER A 423 -17.26 13.58 -31.04
CA SER A 423 -18.06 12.67 -31.87
C SER A 423 -17.76 11.17 -31.65
N ASN A 424 -16.62 10.82 -31.03
CA ASN A 424 -16.28 9.44 -30.68
C ASN A 424 -16.99 8.96 -29.39
N LEU A 425 -17.63 9.85 -28.63
CA LEU A 425 -18.54 9.48 -27.52
C LEU A 425 -19.86 8.96 -28.09
N THR A 426 -19.86 7.73 -28.62
CA THR A 426 -21.00 7.18 -29.35
C THR A 426 -22.27 6.96 -28.53
N ALA A 427 -22.18 7.02 -27.20
CA ALA A 427 -23.32 6.94 -26.29
C ALA A 427 -23.83 8.32 -25.85
N LEU A 428 -23.16 9.40 -26.24
CA LEU A 428 -23.53 10.78 -25.90
C LEU A 428 -24.86 11.13 -26.59
N ASN A 429 -25.84 11.55 -25.80
CA ASN A 429 -27.15 11.99 -26.29
C ASN A 429 -27.51 13.42 -25.86
N HIS A 430 -26.70 14.04 -25.00
CA HIS A 430 -26.87 15.41 -24.53
C HIS A 430 -25.51 16.10 -24.36
N LEU A 431 -25.39 17.36 -24.81
CA LEU A 431 -24.19 18.21 -24.70
C LEU A 431 -24.56 19.62 -24.23
#